data_AF-A0A2I0FVI1-F1
#
_entry.id   AF-A0A2I0FVI1-F1
#
_cell.length_a   1.000
_cell.length_b   1.000
_cell.length_c   1.000
_cell.angle_alpha   90.00
_cell.angle_beta   90.00
_cell.angle_gamma   90.00
#
_symmetry.space_group_name_H-M   'P 1'
#
loop_
_entity.id
_entity.type
_entity.pdbx_description
1 polymer ?
#
loop_
_entity_poly.entity_id
_entity_poly.type
_entity_poly.pdbx_seq_one_letter_code
_entity_poly.pdbx_strand_id
1 'polypeptide(L)'
;MKKCLLSLVAVLTVCLLLGCNNRADAPEPALKPMPQNYQGILPCTEGCQGVQAQLFLGRDGHYVLEQRQLEDPTLRFAEYGEWKRTADKLTLTKRGGEKRVFRPTEDRLELMRKPGVNDEPYVLKPMMPVDG
;
A
#
# COMPACT_ATOMS: atom_id res chain seq x y z
N MET A 1 -8.08 -8.48 64.33
CA MET A 1 -7.19 -8.51 63.14
C MET A 1 -7.77 -9.49 62.11
N LYS A 2 -8.58 -9.02 61.15
CA LYS A 2 -9.15 -9.87 60.06
C LYS A 2 -9.62 -9.08 58.82
N LYS A 3 -9.49 -7.75 58.85
CA LYS A 3 -9.97 -6.81 57.81
C LYS A 3 -8.88 -6.40 56.83
N CYS A 4 -7.60 -6.57 57.21
CA CYS A 4 -6.45 -6.22 56.35
C CYS A 4 -6.14 -7.27 55.28
N LEU A 5 -6.56 -8.53 55.49
CA LEU A 5 -6.30 -9.63 54.55
C LEU A 5 -7.19 -9.59 53.30
N LEU A 6 -8.42 -9.06 53.41
CA LEU A 6 -9.34 -8.98 52.27
C LEU A 6 -8.98 -7.88 51.27
N SER A 7 -8.31 -6.81 51.73
CA SER A 7 -7.91 -5.71 50.84
C SER A 7 -6.69 -6.02 49.99
N LEU A 8 -5.78 -6.87 50.47
CA LEU A 8 -4.54 -7.18 49.74
C LEU A 8 -4.79 -8.08 48.52
N VAL A 9 -5.79 -8.97 48.60
CA VAL A 9 -6.14 -9.89 47.51
C VAL A 9 -6.84 -9.17 46.35
N ALA A 10 -7.62 -8.12 46.64
CA ALA A 10 -8.37 -7.38 45.62
C ALA A 10 -7.49 -6.48 44.73
N VAL A 11 -6.35 -6.00 45.25
CA VAL A 11 -5.43 -5.14 44.48
C VAL A 11 -4.57 -5.98 43.53
N LEU A 12 -4.21 -7.20 43.92
CA LEU A 12 -3.36 -8.09 43.12
C LEU A 12 -4.07 -8.60 41.85
N THR A 13 -5.39 -8.80 41.92
CA THR A 13 -6.20 -9.24 40.77
C THR A 13 -6.45 -8.15 39.73
N VAL A 14 -6.53 -6.87 40.14
CA VAL A 14 -6.70 -5.75 39.20
C VAL A 14 -5.43 -5.50 38.37
N CYS A 15 -4.24 -5.67 38.96
CA CYS A 15 -2.98 -5.51 38.23
C CYS A 15 -2.74 -6.59 37.16
N LEU A 16 -3.31 -7.80 37.32
CA LEU A 16 -3.21 -8.86 36.32
C LEU A 16 -4.13 -8.63 35.11
N LEU A 17 -5.25 -7.91 35.28
CA LEU A 17 -6.18 -7.58 34.19
C LEU A 17 -5.67 -6.47 33.26
N LEU A 18 -4.70 -5.67 33.72
CA LEU A 18 -4.07 -4.62 32.91
C LEU A 18 -2.88 -5.14 32.07
N GLY A 19 -2.55 -6.43 32.16
CA GLY A 19 -1.27 -6.98 31.71
C GLY A 19 -1.17 -7.55 30.28
N CYS A 20 -2.26 -7.67 29.51
CA CYS A 20 -2.19 -8.37 28.21
C CYS A 20 -2.95 -7.65 27.09
N ASN A 21 -2.65 -6.38 26.84
CA ASN A 21 -2.99 -5.74 25.56
C ASN A 21 -1.77 -5.14 24.85
N ASN A 22 -0.57 -5.41 25.36
CA ASN A 22 0.66 -5.08 24.66
C ASN A 22 0.82 -6.11 23.52
N ARG A 23 0.16 -5.84 22.39
CA ARG A 23 0.67 -6.33 21.11
C ARG A 23 2.07 -5.73 21.03
N ALA A 24 3.08 -6.54 21.35
CA ALA A 24 4.42 -6.25 20.90
C ALA A 24 4.30 -6.22 19.37
N ASP A 25 4.21 -5.02 18.81
CA ASP A 25 4.33 -4.84 17.38
C ASP A 25 5.63 -5.57 16.99
N ALA A 26 5.48 -6.61 16.18
CA ALA A 26 6.64 -7.32 15.65
C ALA A 26 7.55 -6.26 15.01
N PRO A 27 8.88 -6.36 15.17
CA PRO A 27 9.81 -5.40 14.58
C PRO A 27 9.45 -5.23 13.10
N GLU A 28 8.95 -4.04 12.73
CA GLU A 28 8.64 -3.76 11.34
C GLU A 28 9.95 -3.93 10.55
N PRO A 29 9.95 -4.70 9.46
CA PRO A 29 11.13 -4.86 8.63
C PRO A 29 11.66 -3.47 8.26
N ALA A 30 12.97 -3.27 8.37
CA ALA A 30 13.60 -1.99 8.02
C ALA A 30 13.15 -1.56 6.62
N LEU A 31 12.44 -0.43 6.55
CA LEU A 31 11.87 0.06 5.30
C LEU A 31 13.00 0.50 4.37
N LYS A 32 13.24 -0.26 3.29
CA LYS A 32 14.11 0.20 2.20
C LYS A 32 13.46 1.43 1.53
N PRO A 33 14.27 2.40 1.07
CA PRO A 33 13.75 3.53 0.30
C PRO A 33 12.94 3.02 -0.90
N MET A 34 11.71 3.50 -1.01
CA MET A 34 10.82 3.12 -2.10
C MET A 34 11.29 3.80 -3.39
N PRO A 35 11.42 3.07 -4.52
CA PRO A 35 11.65 3.67 -5.83
C PRO A 35 10.63 4.77 -6.14
N GLN A 36 11.07 5.79 -6.88
CA GLN A 36 10.14 6.86 -7.29
C GLN A 36 9.42 6.56 -8.60
N ASN A 37 9.98 5.68 -9.43
CA ASN A 37 9.45 5.37 -10.76
C ASN A 37 9.14 3.89 -10.87
N TYR A 38 7.96 3.58 -11.41
CA TYR A 38 7.50 2.22 -11.65
C TYR A 38 6.87 2.09 -13.03
N GLN A 39 6.91 0.90 -13.60
CA GLN A 39 6.24 0.57 -14.85
C GLN A 39 5.62 -0.83 -14.83
N GLY A 40 4.55 -1.04 -15.59
CA GLY A 40 3.92 -2.34 -15.73
C GLY A 40 2.62 -2.26 -16.51
N ILE A 41 1.84 -3.33 -16.48
CA ILE A 41 0.51 -3.37 -17.10
C ILE A 41 -0.53 -3.28 -15.98
N LEU A 42 -1.52 -2.41 -16.16
CA LEU A 42 -2.69 -2.29 -15.28
C LEU A 42 -3.95 -2.78 -15.99
N PRO A 43 -4.96 -3.24 -15.23
CA PRO A 43 -6.24 -3.59 -15.83
C PRO A 43 -6.87 -2.33 -16.42
N CYS A 44 -7.55 -2.53 -17.53
CA CYS A 44 -8.40 -1.51 -18.14
C CYS A 44 -9.87 -1.86 -17.91
N THR A 45 -10.79 -1.01 -18.37
CA THR A 45 -12.23 -1.30 -18.38
C THR A 45 -12.54 -2.43 -19.38
N GLU A 46 -13.69 -3.09 -19.22
CA GLU A 46 -14.14 -4.18 -20.09
C GLU A 46 -13.88 -3.89 -21.59
N GLY A 47 -13.30 -4.85 -22.30
CA GLY A 47 -13.03 -4.75 -23.74
C GLY A 47 -11.60 -4.37 -24.15
N CYS A 48 -10.63 -4.37 -23.23
CA CYS A 48 -9.20 -4.27 -23.56
C CYS A 48 -8.35 -5.26 -22.76
N GLN A 49 -7.19 -5.62 -23.32
CA GLN A 49 -6.14 -6.49 -22.78
C GLN A 49 -5.37 -5.79 -21.65
N GLY A 50 -5.32 -4.45 -21.63
CA GLY A 50 -4.76 -3.68 -20.53
C GLY A 50 -4.23 -2.31 -20.94
N VAL A 51 -3.59 -1.64 -19.98
CA VAL A 51 -2.88 -0.38 -20.23
C VAL A 51 -1.44 -0.46 -19.73
N GLN A 52 -0.49 -0.11 -20.60
CA GLN A 52 0.88 0.14 -20.18
C GLN A 52 0.88 1.37 -19.28
N ALA A 53 1.40 1.21 -18.07
CA ALA A 53 1.42 2.23 -17.04
C ALA A 53 2.86 2.63 -16.69
N GLN A 54 3.07 3.92 -16.43
CA GLN A 54 4.27 4.48 -15.81
C GLN A 54 3.85 5.38 -14.65
N LEU A 55 4.31 5.06 -13.44
CA LEU A 55 3.96 5.75 -12.20
C LEU A 55 5.19 6.46 -11.65
N PHE A 56 5.08 7.77 -11.48
CA PHE A 56 6.04 8.59 -10.75
C PHE A 56 5.47 9.05 -9.40
N LEU A 57 6.24 8.87 -8.33
CA LEU A 57 5.92 9.29 -6.97
C LEU A 57 6.83 10.46 -6.57
N GLY A 58 6.29 11.67 -6.65
CA GLY A 58 6.95 12.91 -6.25
C GLY A 58 7.20 12.97 -4.74
N ARG A 59 8.33 13.53 -4.34
CA ARG A 59 8.71 13.66 -2.92
C ARG A 59 7.81 14.60 -2.12
N ASP A 60 7.05 15.43 -2.83
CA ASP A 60 6.03 16.35 -2.33
C ASP A 60 4.70 15.64 -2.00
N GLY A 61 4.59 14.34 -2.26
CA GLY A 61 3.37 13.57 -2.03
C GLY A 61 2.40 13.59 -3.22
N HIS A 62 2.79 14.17 -4.36
CA HIS A 62 2.02 14.11 -5.60
C HIS A 62 2.50 12.97 -6.51
N TYR A 63 1.59 12.41 -7.31
CA TYR A 63 1.95 11.40 -8.31
C TYR A 63 1.48 11.77 -9.71
N VAL A 64 2.17 11.19 -10.69
CA VAL A 64 1.76 11.16 -12.09
C VAL A 64 1.69 9.69 -12.51
N LEU A 65 0.56 9.27 -13.08
CA LEU A 65 0.38 7.94 -13.65
C LEU A 65 0.04 8.09 -15.13
N GLU A 66 1.02 7.88 -15.98
CA GLU A 66 0.84 7.86 -17.43
C GLU A 66 0.36 6.49 -17.89
N GLN A 67 -0.61 6.47 -18.80
CA GLN A 67 -1.25 5.26 -19.28
C GLN A 67 -1.40 5.30 -20.80
N ARG A 68 -1.12 4.16 -21.43
CA ARG A 68 -1.28 3.94 -22.88
C ARG A 68 -2.01 2.63 -23.09
N GLN A 69 -3.08 2.63 -23.90
CA GLN A 69 -3.74 1.37 -24.24
C GLN A 69 -2.81 0.46 -25.05
N LEU A 70 -2.93 -0.85 -24.82
CA LEU A 70 -2.13 -1.84 -25.53
C LEU A 70 -2.68 -2.09 -26.95
N GLU A 71 -3.99 -2.00 -27.14
CA GLU A 71 -4.67 -2.23 -28.43
C GLU A 71 -4.51 -1.02 -29.36
N ASP A 72 -4.58 0.18 -28.79
CA ASP A 72 -4.42 1.44 -29.51
C ASP A 72 -3.40 2.35 -28.81
N PRO A 73 -2.12 2.30 -29.21
CA PRO A 73 -1.05 3.12 -28.63
C PRO A 73 -1.21 4.63 -28.84
N THR A 74 -2.15 5.08 -29.67
CA THR A 74 -2.48 6.50 -29.84
C THR A 74 -3.33 7.01 -28.68
N LEU A 75 -4.10 6.13 -28.03
CA LEU A 75 -4.91 6.44 -26.86
C LEU A 75 -4.04 6.48 -25.60
N ARG A 76 -3.81 7.71 -25.12
CA ARG A 76 -2.98 8.02 -23.96
C ARG A 76 -3.71 8.94 -23.01
N PHE A 77 -3.50 8.71 -21.73
CA PHE A 77 -4.07 9.51 -20.67
C PHE A 77 -3.13 9.53 -19.47
N ALA A 78 -3.30 10.54 -18.63
CA ALA A 78 -2.53 10.69 -17.41
C ALA A 78 -3.49 10.96 -16.23
N GLU A 79 -3.20 10.30 -15.11
CA GLU A 79 -3.87 10.49 -13.84
C GLU A 79 -2.93 11.24 -12.88
N TYR A 80 -3.49 12.20 -12.15
CA TYR A 80 -2.75 13.04 -11.20
C TYR A 80 -3.46 13.05 -9.85
N GLY A 81 -2.68 13.14 -8.79
CA GLY A 81 -3.23 13.24 -7.44
C GLY A 81 -2.19 13.19 -6.35
N GLU A 82 -2.61 12.69 -5.19
CA GLU A 82 -1.76 12.51 -4.01
C GLU A 82 -1.50 11.03 -3.75
N TRP A 83 -0.32 10.72 -3.20
CA TRP A 83 0.01 9.37 -2.75
C TRP A 83 0.36 9.36 -1.27
N LYS A 84 0.03 8.25 -0.60
CA LYS A 84 0.41 7.99 0.80
C LYS A 84 0.86 6.54 0.95
N ARG A 85 1.90 6.33 1.76
CA ARG A 85 2.53 5.02 2.00
C ARG A 85 2.52 4.70 3.49
N THR A 86 2.11 3.48 3.83
CA THR A 86 2.24 2.86 5.16
C THR A 86 3.32 1.78 5.13
N ALA A 87 3.33 0.78 6.00
CA ALA A 87 4.17 -0.41 5.85
C ALA A 87 3.56 -1.45 4.88
N ASP A 88 2.24 -1.50 4.76
CA ASP A 88 1.49 -2.53 4.01
C ASP A 88 0.89 -2.05 2.69
N LYS A 89 0.68 -0.75 2.52
CA LYS A 89 -0.04 -0.17 1.37
C LYS A 89 0.61 1.08 0.82
N LEU A 90 0.48 1.27 -0.49
CA LEU A 90 0.62 2.54 -1.19
C LEU A 90 -0.75 2.91 -1.75
N THR A 91 -1.30 4.06 -1.36
CA THR A 91 -2.60 4.55 -1.85
C THR A 91 -2.39 5.77 -2.73
N LEU A 92 -2.85 5.68 -3.98
CA LEU A 92 -2.99 6.81 -4.89
C LEU A 92 -4.42 7.34 -4.77
N THR A 93 -4.58 8.65 -4.56
CA THR A 93 -5.87 9.34 -4.54
C THR A 93 -5.88 10.37 -5.66
N LYS A 94 -6.65 10.09 -6.71
CA LYS A 94 -6.86 11.00 -7.84
C LYS A 94 -7.56 12.27 -7.37
N ARG A 95 -7.39 13.39 -8.09
CA ARG A 95 -8.08 14.67 -7.76
C ARG A 95 -9.61 14.56 -7.58
N GLY A 96 -10.26 13.59 -8.25
CA GLY A 96 -11.70 13.30 -8.09
C GLY A 96 -12.07 12.45 -6.87
N GLY A 97 -11.09 12.06 -6.04
CA GLY A 97 -11.29 11.25 -4.83
C GLY A 97 -11.22 9.73 -5.05
N GLU A 98 -11.23 9.27 -6.30
CA GLU A 98 -11.01 7.85 -6.65
C GLU A 98 -9.66 7.36 -6.10
N LYS A 99 -9.66 6.15 -5.53
CA LYS A 99 -8.48 5.56 -4.89
C LYS A 99 -8.04 4.29 -5.59
N ARG A 100 -6.73 4.17 -5.77
CA ARG A 100 -6.06 2.94 -6.20
C ARG A 100 -5.07 2.53 -5.12
N VAL A 101 -5.16 1.29 -4.65
CA VAL A 101 -4.32 0.79 -3.55
C VAL A 101 -3.41 -0.31 -4.09
N PHE A 102 -2.13 -0.21 -3.78
CA PHE A 102 -1.11 -1.21 -4.08
C PHE A 102 -0.57 -1.80 -2.79
N ARG A 103 -0.22 -3.09 -2.81
CA ARG A 103 0.64 -3.73 -1.84
C ARG A 103 2.07 -3.65 -2.38
N PRO A 104 2.95 -2.87 -1.73
CA PRO A 104 4.37 -2.90 -2.04
C PRO A 104 5.02 -4.14 -1.44
N THR A 105 5.92 -4.74 -2.21
CA THR A 105 6.85 -5.78 -1.76
C THR A 105 8.28 -5.30 -2.00
N GLU A 106 9.29 -6.17 -1.88
CA GLU A 106 10.70 -5.75 -1.99
C GLU A 106 11.06 -5.12 -3.34
N ASP A 107 10.46 -5.61 -4.43
CA ASP A 107 10.88 -5.28 -5.79
C ASP A 107 9.72 -4.88 -6.73
N ARG A 108 8.52 -4.61 -6.19
CA ARG A 108 7.32 -4.31 -6.99
C ARG A 108 6.15 -3.73 -6.19
N LEU A 109 5.15 -3.23 -6.92
CA LEU A 109 3.83 -2.83 -6.43
C LEU A 109 2.77 -3.76 -7.02
N GLU A 110 2.03 -4.46 -6.18
CA GLU A 110 0.90 -5.32 -6.59
C GLU A 110 -0.41 -4.56 -6.42
N LEU A 111 -1.21 -4.46 -7.48
CA LEU A 111 -2.52 -3.82 -7.40
C LEU A 111 -3.46 -4.62 -6.48
N MET A 112 -3.96 -3.99 -5.42
CA MET A 112 -4.93 -4.60 -4.52
C MET A 112 -6.34 -4.51 -5.14
N ARG A 113 -6.71 -5.50 -5.96
CA ARG A 113 -8.09 -5.70 -6.43
C ARG A 113 -8.89 -6.55 -5.44
N LYS A 114 -10.23 -6.52 -5.53
CA LYS A 114 -11.05 -7.57 -4.92
C LYS A 114 -10.63 -8.91 -5.56
N PRO A 115 -10.41 -9.98 -4.77
CA PRO A 115 -9.98 -11.26 -5.32
C PRO A 115 -11.02 -11.79 -6.32
N GLY A 116 -10.58 -12.05 -7.55
CA GLY A 116 -11.29 -12.87 -8.54
C GLY A 116 -10.70 -14.28 -8.56
N VAL A 117 -11.46 -15.24 -9.13
CA VAL A 117 -11.20 -16.68 -8.95
C VAL A 117 -9.91 -17.19 -9.62
N ASN A 118 -9.26 -16.44 -10.52
CA ASN A 118 -8.08 -16.92 -11.28
C ASN A 118 -7.03 -15.83 -11.63
N ASP A 119 -6.85 -14.77 -10.84
CA ASP A 119 -6.06 -13.61 -11.27
C ASP A 119 -4.61 -13.64 -10.79
N GLU A 120 -3.65 -13.70 -11.72
CA GLU A 120 -2.30 -13.18 -11.44
C GLU A 120 -2.41 -11.69 -11.05
N PRO A 121 -1.60 -11.23 -10.07
CA PRO A 121 -1.65 -9.84 -9.65
C PRO A 121 -1.16 -8.93 -10.78
N TYR A 122 -1.81 -7.77 -10.95
CA TYR A 122 -1.24 -6.71 -11.78
C TYR A 122 -0.09 -6.06 -11.01
N VAL A 123 1.07 -5.98 -11.65
CA VAL A 123 2.33 -5.59 -10.99
C VAL A 123 2.96 -4.41 -11.71
N LEU A 124 3.41 -3.42 -10.93
CA LEU A 124 4.35 -2.39 -11.38
C LEU A 124 5.73 -2.67 -10.80
N LYS A 125 6.75 -2.74 -11.63
CA LYS A 125 8.15 -2.94 -11.23
C LYS A 125 8.90 -1.61 -11.21
N PRO A 126 9.85 -1.41 -10.29
CA PRO A 126 10.72 -0.25 -10.29
C PRO A 126 11.39 -0.09 -11.66
N MET A 127 11.38 1.12 -12.18
CA MET A 127 12.28 1.48 -13.26
C MET A 127 13.66 1.69 -12.63
N MET A 128 14.70 1.10 -13.21
CA MET A 128 16.07 1.40 -12.79
C MET A 128 16.26 2.92 -12.83
N PRO A 129 17.01 3.51 -11.89
CA PRO A 129 17.44 4.89 -12.04
C PRO A 129 18.08 5.03 -13.42
N VAL A 130 17.62 6.00 -14.20
CA VAL A 130 18.41 6.43 -15.37
C VAL A 130 19.63 7.09 -14.74
N ASP A 131 20.75 6.36 -14.69
CA ASP A 131 22.02 6.92 -14.25
C ASP A 131 22.28 8.17 -15.11
N GLY A 132 22.25 9.33 -14.45
CA GLY A 132 22.48 10.63 -15.06
C GLY A 132 23.95 11.01 -15.03
#